data_AF-A0A7W5WW61-F1
#
_entry.id   AF-A0A7W5WW61-F1
#
_cell.length_a   1.000
_cell.length_b   1.000
_cell.length_c   1.000
_cell.angle_alpha   90.00
_cell.angle_beta   90.00
_cell.angle_gamma   90.00
#
_symmetry.space_group_name_H-M   'P 1'
#
loop_
_entity.id
_entity.type
_entity.pdbx_description
1 polymer ?
#
loop_
_entity_poly.entity_id
_entity_poly.type
_entity_poly.pdbx_seq_one_letter_code
_entity_poly.pdbx_strand_id
1 'polypeptide(L)'
;MGARLRLALVPADPRQALRQLADERGESLSALSRMIDRSPGYLARFISEGRPAALTSDNHQRLCTYLGAGEFGLGIRDIWVPRT
;
A
#
# COMPACT_ATOMS: atom_id res chain seq x y z
N MET A 1 -7.64 -11.84 21.15
CA MET A 1 -6.97 -11.03 20.12
C MET A 1 -7.54 -11.37 18.76
N GLY A 2 -8.66 -10.73 18.38
CA GLY A 2 -9.27 -10.96 17.07
C GLY A 2 -8.61 -10.07 16.05
N ALA A 3 -7.73 -10.63 15.20
CA ALA A 3 -7.46 -10.00 13.92
C ALA A 3 -8.80 -10.00 13.18
N ARG A 4 -9.54 -8.87 13.27
CA ARG A 4 -10.69 -8.62 12.41
C ARG A 4 -10.09 -8.46 11.01
N LEU A 5 -9.86 -9.59 10.35
CA LEU A 5 -9.59 -9.68 8.93
C LEU A 5 -10.85 -9.16 8.25
N ARG A 6 -10.97 -7.83 8.13
CA ARG A 6 -11.83 -7.24 7.12
C ARG A 6 -11.15 -7.52 5.78
N LEU A 7 -11.36 -8.73 5.28
CA LEU A 7 -11.42 -9.02 3.85
C LEU A 7 -12.66 -8.33 3.25
N ALA A 8 -12.86 -7.05 3.57
CA ALA A 8 -13.77 -6.21 2.83
C ALA A 8 -13.05 -5.97 1.51
N LEU A 9 -13.24 -6.89 0.55
CA LEU A 9 -12.82 -6.84 -0.85
C LEU A 9 -11.65 -5.87 -1.03
N VAL A 10 -10.43 -6.34 -0.71
CA VAL A 10 -9.22 -5.58 -0.99
C VAL A 10 -9.36 -5.05 -2.41
N PRO A 11 -9.36 -3.72 -2.62
CA PRO A 11 -9.50 -3.16 -3.95
C PRO A 11 -8.50 -3.87 -4.86
N ALA A 12 -8.93 -4.24 -6.07
CA ALA A 12 -8.03 -4.92 -6.99
C ALA A 12 -6.72 -4.10 -7.11
N ASP A 13 -6.84 -2.77 -7.21
CA ASP A 13 -5.70 -1.85 -7.29
C ASP A 13 -5.05 -1.56 -5.91
N PRO A 14 -3.74 -1.85 -5.73
CA PRO A 14 -3.00 -1.56 -4.50
C PRO A 14 -2.94 -0.07 -4.13
N ARG A 15 -3.10 0.83 -5.10
CA ARG A 15 -3.17 2.28 -4.86
C ARG A 15 -4.44 2.65 -4.11
N GLN A 16 -5.56 2.04 -4.49
CA GLN A 16 -6.84 2.25 -3.81
C GLN A 16 -6.81 1.64 -2.41
N ALA A 17 -6.28 0.43 -2.27
CA ALA A 17 -6.10 -0.23 -0.97
C ALA A 17 -5.22 0.62 -0.02
N LEU A 18 -4.07 1.11 -0.53
CA LEU A 18 -3.17 1.96 0.23
C LEU A 18 -3.84 3.26 0.67
N ARG A 19 -4.58 3.92 -0.24
CA ARG A 19 -5.28 5.16 0.08
C ARG A 19 -6.34 4.95 1.15
N GLN A 20 -7.17 3.92 1.00
CA GLN A 20 -8.22 3.61 1.96
C GLN A 20 -7.63 3.30 3.35
N LEU A 21 -6.61 2.45 3.43
CA LEU A 21 -5.99 2.10 4.72
C LEU A 21 -5.28 3.29 5.37
N ALA A 22 -4.67 4.18 4.57
CA ALA A 22 -4.08 5.40 5.08
C ALA A 22 -5.16 6.33 5.66
N ASP A 23 -6.25 6.54 4.93
CA ASP A 23 -7.37 7.38 5.35
C ASP A 23 -8.06 6.82 6.62
N GLU A 24 -8.30 5.50 6.67
CA GLU A 24 -8.89 4.82 7.83
C GLU A 24 -8.04 4.95 9.11
N ARG A 25 -6.71 5.03 8.97
CA ARG A 25 -5.79 5.19 10.10
C ARG A 25 -5.42 6.64 10.40
N GLY A 26 -5.84 7.58 9.56
CA GLY A 26 -5.43 8.99 9.66
C GLY A 26 -3.96 9.22 9.32
N GLU A 27 -3.34 8.32 8.55
CA GLU A 27 -1.94 8.41 8.15
C GLU A 27 -1.78 9.24 6.88
N SER A 28 -0.78 10.13 6.87
CA SER A 28 -0.44 10.87 5.65
C SER A 28 0.46 10.05 4.73
N LEU A 29 0.24 10.14 3.41
CA LEU A 29 1.10 9.48 2.41
C LEU A 29 2.57 9.93 2.52
N SER A 30 2.81 11.16 2.95
CA SER A 30 4.16 11.69 3.22
C SER A 30 4.83 11.02 4.41
N ALA A 31 4.10 10.76 5.50
CA ALA A 31 4.61 10.03 6.65
C ALA A 31 4.91 8.57 6.31
N LEU A 32 3.98 7.91 5.63
CA LEU A 32 4.16 6.53 5.14
C LEU A 32 5.34 6.42 4.17
N SER A 33 5.56 7.42 3.31
CA SER A 33 6.71 7.44 2.40
C SER A 33 8.03 7.52 3.17
N ARG A 34 8.11 8.35 4.21
CA ARG A 34 9.29 8.44 5.07
C ARG A 34 9.53 7.14 5.86
N MET A 35 8.46 6.49 6.32
CA MET A 35 8.53 5.21 7.04
C MET A 35 9.21 4.10 6.21
N ILE A 36 9.06 4.14 4.88
CA ILE A 36 9.73 3.20 3.95
C ILE A 36 11.02 3.75 3.34
N ASP A 37 11.65 4.74 4.00
CA ASP A 37 12.89 5.37 3.54
C ASP A 37 12.79 5.92 2.11
N ARG A 38 11.67 6.59 1.78
CA ARG A 38 11.43 7.25 0.49
C ARG A 38 11.15 8.73 0.66
N SER A 39 11.25 9.47 -0.44
CA SER A 39 10.91 10.88 -0.47
C SER A 39 9.42 11.10 -0.14
N PRO A 40 9.03 12.20 0.52
CA PRO A 40 7.65 12.41 0.98
C PRO A 40 6.57 12.31 -0.11
N GLY A 41 6.91 12.63 -1.36
CA GLY A 41 5.99 12.54 -2.50
C GLY A 41 5.87 11.14 -3.12
N TYR A 42 6.61 10.13 -2.64
CA TYR A 42 6.72 8.83 -3.30
C TYR A 42 5.37 8.10 -3.40
N LEU A 43 4.63 7.95 -2.30
CA LEU A 43 3.33 7.26 -2.33
C LEU A 43 2.23 8.10 -2.99
N ALA A 44 2.29 9.43 -2.86
CA ALA A 44 1.38 10.33 -3.57
C ALA A 44 1.54 10.17 -5.10
N ARG A 45 2.78 10.07 -5.60
CA ARG A 45 3.08 9.78 -6.99
C ARG A 45 2.62 8.37 -7.40
N PHE A 46 2.87 7.38 -6.57
CA PHE A 46 2.44 6.00 -6.83
C PHE A 46 0.93 5.91 -7.07
N ILE A 47 0.15 6.64 -6.27
CA ILE A 47 -1.31 6.69 -6.37
C ILE A 47 -1.77 7.55 -7.56
N SER A 48 -1.25 8.76 -7.71
CA SER A 48 -1.77 9.75 -8.68
C SER A 48 -1.21 9.56 -10.10
N GLU A 49 0.10 9.29 -10.22
CA GLU A 49 0.77 9.13 -11.52
C GLU A 49 0.90 7.67 -11.93
N GLY A 50 0.58 6.73 -11.03
CA GLY A 50 0.76 5.30 -11.27
C GLY A 50 2.23 4.86 -11.34
N ARG A 51 3.16 5.70 -10.85
CA ARG A 51 4.61 5.47 -10.93
C ARG A 51 5.26 5.42 -9.54
N PRO A 52 6.11 4.41 -9.24
CA PRO A 52 6.43 3.24 -10.08
C PRO A 52 5.19 2.36 -10.34
N ALA A 53 5.26 1.48 -11.35
CA ALA A 53 4.13 0.61 -11.67
C ALA A 53 3.75 -0.31 -10.48
N ALA A 54 4.74 -0.72 -9.70
CA ALA A 54 4.57 -1.49 -8.47
C ALA A 54 5.56 -1.04 -7.40
N LEU A 55 5.19 -1.24 -6.13
CA LEU A 55 6.11 -1.09 -5.00
C LEU A 55 7.15 -2.22 -5.01
N THR A 56 8.32 -1.98 -4.43
CA THR A 56 9.28 -3.06 -4.16
C THR A 56 8.70 -4.03 -3.13
N SER A 57 9.14 -5.30 -3.12
CA SER A 57 8.66 -6.28 -2.14
C SER A 57 8.83 -5.81 -0.70
N ASP A 58 9.99 -5.23 -0.38
CA ASP A 58 10.31 -4.70 0.95
C ASP A 58 9.39 -3.53 1.34
N ASN A 59 9.19 -2.54 0.46
CA ASN A 59 8.28 -1.41 0.74
C ASN A 59 6.85 -1.89 0.94
N HIS A 60 6.40 -2.83 0.10
CA HIS A 60 5.06 -3.41 0.20
C HIS A 60 4.86 -4.14 1.53
N GLN A 61 5.81 -5.00 1.92
CA GLN A 61 5.74 -5.75 3.18
C GLN A 61 5.75 -4.83 4.41
N ARG A 62 6.59 -3.79 4.40
CA ARG A 62 6.65 -2.80 5.49
C ARG A 62 5.32 -2.08 5.64
N LEU A 63 4.70 -1.65 4.53
CA LEU A 63 3.39 -0.99 4.57
C LEU A 63 2.28 -1.94 5.04
N CYS A 64 2.24 -3.19 4.56
CA CYS A 64 1.27 -4.19 5.03
C CYS A 64 1.39 -4.44 6.54
N THR A 65 2.61 -4.59 7.03
CA THR A 65 2.91 -4.80 8.46
C THR A 65 2.46 -3.60 9.29
N TYR A 66 2.85 -2.39 8.87
CA TYR A 66 2.56 -1.17 9.59
C TYR A 66 1.06 -0.84 9.65
N LEU A 67 0.37 -0.99 8.52
CA LEU A 67 -1.07 -0.71 8.43
C LEU A 67 -1.92 -1.81 9.09
N GLY A 68 -1.31 -2.96 9.45
CA GLY A 68 -1.99 -4.09 10.06
C GLY A 68 -2.87 -4.87 9.07
N ALA A 69 -2.56 -4.79 7.77
CA ALA A 69 -3.41 -5.27 6.70
C ALA A 69 -3.19 -6.77 6.38
N GLY A 70 -2.21 -7.43 7.00
CA GLY A 70 -1.80 -8.80 6.68
C GLY A 70 -1.04 -8.90 5.34
N GLU A 71 -0.57 -10.09 4.98
CA GLU A 71 0.32 -10.30 3.81
C GLU A 71 -0.28 -9.80 2.47
N PHE A 72 -1.61 -9.86 2.35
CA PHE A 72 -2.36 -9.48 1.13
C PHE A 72 -3.17 -8.19 1.28
N GLY A 73 -2.99 -7.46 2.37
CA GLY A 73 -3.89 -6.35 2.72
C GLY A 73 -3.84 -5.14 1.78
N LEU A 74 -2.73 -4.95 1.09
CA LEU A 74 -2.58 -3.95 0.02
C LEU A 74 -2.84 -4.53 -1.38
N GLY A 75 -3.29 -5.78 -1.48
CA GLY A 75 -3.43 -6.51 -2.74
C GLY A 75 -2.17 -7.28 -3.12
N ILE A 76 -2.24 -8.02 -4.23
CA ILE A 76 -1.10 -8.79 -4.74
C ILE A 76 -0.22 -7.84 -5.56
N ARG A 77 1.04 -7.65 -5.15
CA ARG A 77 2.01 -6.81 -5.88
C ARG A 77 2.14 -7.16 -7.37
N ASP A 78 2.09 -8.45 -7.70
CA ASP A 78 2.46 -9.00 -9.02
C ASP A 78 1.35 -8.95 -10.08
N ILE A 79 0.08 -8.84 -9.70
CA ILE A 79 -1.04 -8.87 -10.67
C ILE A 79 -1.15 -7.57 -11.51
N TRP A 80 -0.34 -6.55 -11.19
CA TRP A 80 -0.34 -5.23 -11.83
C TRP A 80 0.99 -4.87 -12.51
N VAL A 81 1.97 -5.79 -12.46
CA VAL A 81 3.19 -5.67 -13.25
C VAL A 81 2.86 -6.20 -14.65
N PRO A 82 2.98 -5.39 -15.72
CA PRO A 82 2.92 -5.95 -17.05
C PRO A 82 4.02 -6.99 -17.17
N ARG A 83 3.64 -8.27 -17.32
CA ARG A 83 4.58 -9.35 -17.67
C ARG A 83 5.10 -9.03 -19.06
N THR A 84 6.24 -8.35 -19.11
CA THR A 84 6.97 -8.12 -20.36
C THR A 84 8.01 -9.22 -20.49
#